data_AF-A0A671WLD9-F1
#
_entry.id   AF-A0A671WLD9-F1
#
_cell.length_a   1.000
_cell.length_b   1.000
_cell.length_c   1.000
_cell.angle_alpha   90.00
_cell.angle_beta   90.00
_cell.angle_gamma   90.00
#
_symmetry.space_group_name_H-M   'P 1'
#
loop_
_entity.id
_entity.type
_entity.pdbx_description
1 polymer ?
#
loop_
_entity_poly.entity_id
_entity_poly.type
_entity_poly.pdbx_seq_one_letter_code
_entity_poly.pdbx_strand_id
1 'polypeptide(L)'
;SQLSSSGTYMKAECDGSKATECAECEDRQYTATINHLKTCQACKLCSPSNYQKYVKECKKDEDAVCECVDGYYCLYPDCEHCQQARQCPEGEGVKVRAAGMNNTICAPCEGGTYSNVTDSFSVCKQHTRSDCVSKTPGTSTTDAICGDLIGCNWILPAGLWSGLVLTAIILFVFICWREKRKSYRPGHRYFPTRCSSVP
;
A
#
# COMPACT_ATOMS: atom_id res chain seq x y z
N SER A 1 21.41 44.07 38.22
CA SER A 1 21.71 42.64 38.39
C SER A 1 21.89 42.01 37.02
N GLN A 2 22.94 41.20 36.84
CA GLN A 2 23.21 40.50 35.58
C GLN A 2 22.41 39.19 35.56
N LEU A 3 21.84 38.83 34.40
CA LEU A 3 21.10 37.58 34.22
C LEU A 3 22.01 36.48 33.63
N SER A 4 21.67 35.23 33.91
CA SER A 4 22.29 34.03 33.35
C SER A 4 21.73 33.74 31.97
N SER A 5 22.56 33.30 31.02
CA SER A 5 22.11 32.91 29.67
C SER A 5 21.33 31.60 29.69
N SER A 6 20.67 31.28 28.57
CA SER A 6 20.14 29.93 28.32
C SER A 6 21.25 28.89 28.54
N GLY A 7 20.91 27.71 29.06
CA GLY A 7 21.93 26.71 29.41
C GLY A 7 22.60 26.89 30.76
N THR A 8 22.32 28.00 31.46
CA THR A 8 23.00 28.36 32.70
C THR A 8 22.02 28.83 33.77
N TYR A 9 22.49 28.81 35.02
CA TYR A 9 21.79 29.33 36.20
C TYR A 9 22.72 30.23 37.02
N MET A 10 22.14 31.03 37.91
CA MET A 10 22.86 31.97 38.77
C MET A 10 23.37 31.27 40.02
N LYS A 11 24.67 31.01 40.06
CA LYS A 11 25.35 30.37 41.18
C LYS A 11 25.56 31.33 42.35
N ALA A 12 25.95 32.57 42.08
CA ALA A 12 26.12 33.61 43.11
C ALA A 12 25.68 34.98 42.60
N GLU A 13 25.07 35.76 43.48
CA GLU A 13 24.69 37.14 43.16
C GLU A 13 25.91 38.06 43.17
N CYS A 14 25.79 39.18 42.46
CA CYS A 14 26.77 40.24 42.62
C CYS A 14 26.69 40.82 44.03
N ASP A 15 27.83 41.03 44.67
CA ASP A 15 27.98 41.99 45.77
C ASP A 15 28.63 43.26 45.20
N GLY A 16 28.60 44.40 45.90
CA GLY A 16 29.13 45.66 45.37
C GLY A 16 30.59 45.65 44.87
N SER A 17 31.33 44.56 45.08
CA SER A 17 32.69 44.32 44.60
C SER A 17 32.83 43.20 43.55
N LYS A 18 31.83 42.32 43.38
CA LYS A 18 31.91 41.12 42.52
C LYS A 18 30.76 41.04 41.52
N ALA A 19 31.06 40.62 40.29
CA ALA A 19 30.05 40.34 39.29
C ALA A 19 29.23 39.08 39.64
N THR A 20 28.07 38.93 39.02
CA THR A 20 27.23 37.73 39.15
C THR A 20 27.96 36.51 38.59
N GLU A 21 27.95 35.40 39.33
CA GLU A 21 28.52 34.14 38.88
C GLU A 21 27.42 33.23 38.30
N CYS A 22 27.66 32.71 37.09
CA CYS A 22 26.76 31.78 36.41
C CYS A 22 27.44 30.42 36.25
N ALA A 23 26.66 29.34 36.25
CA ALA A 23 27.13 27.99 36.00
C ALA A 23 26.21 27.28 35.01
N GLU A 24 26.78 26.36 34.22
CA GLU A 24 25.99 25.54 33.29
C GLU A 24 25.07 24.57 34.02
N CYS A 25 23.95 24.24 33.38
CA CYS A 25 23.10 23.15 33.81
C CYS A 25 23.84 21.80 33.76
N GLU A 26 23.49 20.93 34.69
CA GLU A 26 23.94 19.54 34.70
C GLU A 26 23.19 18.71 33.66
N ASP A 27 23.65 17.48 33.42
CA ASP A 27 22.96 16.54 32.55
C ASP A 27 21.53 16.28 33.04
N ARG A 28 20.57 16.27 32.10
CA ARG A 28 19.12 16.19 32.36
C ARG A 28 18.53 17.40 33.09
N GLN A 29 19.18 18.56 33.00
CA GLN A 29 18.61 19.83 33.39
C GLN A 29 18.74 20.88 32.29
N TYR A 30 17.85 21.87 32.29
CA TYR A 30 17.86 22.95 31.31
C TYR A 30 17.39 24.30 31.84
N THR A 31 17.73 25.36 31.12
CA THR A 31 17.08 26.68 31.18
C THR A 31 16.94 27.21 29.77
N ALA A 32 15.72 27.49 29.31
CA ALA A 32 15.45 27.81 27.90
C ALA A 32 15.64 29.29 27.51
N THR A 33 15.74 30.16 28.50
CA THR A 33 15.83 31.62 28.28
C THR A 33 16.82 32.24 29.24
N ILE A 34 17.16 33.51 28.98
CA ILE A 34 17.87 34.34 29.94
C ILE A 34 17.08 34.38 31.25
N ASN A 35 17.75 34.14 32.38
CA ASN A 35 17.07 33.86 33.64
C ASN A 35 17.86 34.33 34.86
N HIS A 36 17.22 34.24 36.02
CA HIS A 36 17.82 34.54 37.33
C HIS A 36 17.65 33.36 38.30
N LEU A 37 17.46 32.16 37.77
CA LEU A 37 17.19 30.96 38.56
C LEU A 37 18.45 30.55 39.32
N LYS A 38 18.28 30.06 40.54
CA LYS A 38 19.38 29.52 41.35
C LYS A 38 19.71 28.07 41.03
N THR A 39 18.86 27.42 40.25
CA THR A 39 18.97 26.02 39.83
C THR A 39 18.33 25.88 38.45
N CYS A 40 18.81 24.95 37.63
CA CYS A 40 18.17 24.62 36.37
C CYS A 40 16.89 23.80 36.58
N GLN A 41 16.04 23.75 35.55
CA GLN A 41 14.82 22.94 35.55
C GLN A 41 15.14 21.50 35.16
N ALA A 42 14.42 20.53 35.71
CA ALA A 42 14.57 19.14 35.29
C ALA A 42 13.97 18.94 33.89
N CYS A 43 14.65 18.17 33.05
CA CYS A 43 14.13 17.82 31.73
C CYS A 43 12.89 16.92 31.83
N LYS A 44 11.98 17.09 30.88
CA LYS A 44 10.89 16.15 30.64
C LYS A 44 11.44 14.77 30.26
N LEU A 45 10.81 13.71 30.76
CA LEU A 45 11.14 12.32 30.44
C LEU A 45 10.02 11.72 29.57
N CYS A 46 10.37 11.32 28.36
CA CYS A 46 9.45 10.57 27.50
C CYS A 46 9.58 9.08 27.82
N SER A 47 8.49 8.46 28.29
CA SER A 47 8.50 7.06 28.71
C SER A 47 7.78 6.14 27.72
N PRO A 48 8.43 5.06 27.23
CA PRO A 48 7.74 4.02 26.48
C PRO A 48 6.60 3.35 27.25
N SER A 49 6.67 3.30 28.60
CA SER A 49 5.58 2.78 29.44
C SER A 49 4.31 3.62 29.36
N ASN A 50 4.45 4.90 29.00
CA ASN A 50 3.36 5.84 28.81
C ASN A 50 3.06 6.04 27.32
N TYR A 51 3.54 5.14 26.45
CA TYR A 51 3.38 5.22 25.00
C TYR A 51 3.98 6.49 24.39
N GLN A 52 5.07 7.01 24.95
CA GLN A 52 5.78 8.19 24.45
C GLN A 52 7.12 7.84 23.82
N LYS A 53 7.56 8.69 22.89
CA LYS A 53 8.89 8.70 22.27
C LYS A 53 9.47 10.12 22.28
N TYR A 54 10.80 10.23 22.31
CA TYR A 54 11.47 11.52 22.13
C TYR A 54 11.39 11.94 20.66
N VAL A 55 10.88 13.14 20.42
CA VAL A 55 11.03 13.85 19.14
C VAL A 55 12.29 14.70 19.18
N LYS A 56 12.57 15.28 20.35
CA LYS A 56 13.77 16.05 20.63
C LYS A 56 14.29 15.68 22.01
N GLU A 57 15.57 15.35 22.09
CA GLU A 57 16.24 15.10 23.35
C GLU A 57 16.51 16.41 24.10
N CYS A 58 16.59 16.32 25.43
CA CYS A 58 16.89 17.48 26.26
C CYS A 58 18.33 17.96 26.06
N LYS A 59 18.52 19.27 26.09
CA LYS A 59 19.82 19.95 26.12
C LYS A 59 19.85 20.94 27.29
N LYS A 60 21.03 21.45 27.62
CA LYS A 60 21.15 22.44 28.71
C LYS A 60 20.29 23.69 28.45
N ASP A 61 20.08 24.06 27.19
CA ASP A 61 19.34 25.25 26.79
C ASP A 61 17.93 24.97 26.27
N GLU A 62 17.47 23.71 26.25
CA GLU A 62 16.18 23.33 25.64
C GLU A 62 15.61 22.06 26.30
N ASP A 63 14.32 22.06 26.66
CA ASP A 63 13.67 20.85 27.18
C ASP A 63 13.56 19.74 26.12
N ALA A 64 13.35 18.51 26.58
CA ALA A 64 12.92 17.41 25.74
C ALA A 64 11.48 17.64 25.23
N VAL A 65 11.22 17.16 24.02
CA VAL A 65 9.88 17.15 23.41
C VAL A 65 9.44 15.71 23.22
N CYS A 66 8.30 15.37 23.81
CA CYS A 66 7.68 14.05 23.70
C CYS A 66 6.54 14.04 22.71
N GLU A 67 6.34 12.90 22.06
CA GLU A 67 5.16 12.58 21.26
C GLU A 67 4.70 11.17 21.59
N CYS A 68 3.43 10.86 21.34
CA CYS A 68 2.95 9.49 21.40
C CYS A 68 3.55 8.60 20.31
N VAL A 69 3.75 7.32 20.64
CA VAL A 69 4.13 6.30 19.65
C VAL A 69 3.00 6.07 18.66
N ASP A 70 3.33 5.41 17.55
CA ASP A 70 2.37 5.14 16.48
C ASP A 70 1.17 4.33 17.00
N GLY A 71 -0.04 4.71 16.56
CA GLY A 71 -1.29 4.14 17.07
C GLY A 71 -1.82 4.80 18.35
N TYR A 72 -1.18 5.86 18.83
CA TYR A 72 -1.64 6.70 19.94
C TYR A 72 -1.66 8.19 19.53
N TYR A 73 -2.42 9.00 20.26
CA TYR A 73 -2.46 10.46 20.11
C TYR A 73 -2.42 11.16 21.47
N CYS A 74 -1.97 12.40 21.49
CA CYS A 74 -1.87 13.24 22.68
C CYS A 74 -3.28 13.69 23.11
N LEU A 75 -3.64 13.44 24.37
CA LEU A 75 -4.90 13.95 24.93
C LEU A 75 -4.81 15.46 25.23
N TYR A 76 -3.61 15.94 25.57
CA TYR A 76 -3.32 17.33 25.95
C TYR A 76 -2.14 17.88 25.12
N PRO A 77 -2.00 19.22 25.01
CA PRO A 77 -0.97 19.85 24.19
C PRO A 77 0.48 19.53 24.58
N ASP A 78 0.72 19.24 25.86
CA ASP A 78 2.03 18.86 26.40
C ASP A 78 2.40 17.38 26.15
N CYS A 79 1.47 16.63 25.57
CA CYS A 79 1.53 15.22 25.27
C CYS A 79 1.91 14.34 26.47
N GLU A 80 1.56 14.75 27.69
CA GLU A 80 1.83 13.96 28.90
C GLU A 80 1.01 12.66 28.95
N HIS A 81 -0.15 12.64 28.29
CA HIS A 81 -1.06 11.50 28.25
C HIS A 81 -1.31 11.06 26.81
N CYS A 82 -0.96 9.80 26.52
CA CYS A 82 -1.19 9.16 25.23
C CYS A 82 -2.41 8.25 25.28
N GLN A 83 -3.37 8.52 24.41
CA GLN A 83 -4.57 7.71 24.26
C GLN A 83 -4.49 6.86 23.00
N GLN A 84 -4.97 5.62 23.09
CA GLN A 84 -5.03 4.73 21.93
C GLN A 84 -5.89 5.35 20.83
N ALA A 85 -5.35 5.40 19.62
CA ALA A 85 -6.06 5.90 18.47
C ALA A 85 -7.23 4.97 18.09
N ARG A 86 -8.28 5.57 17.51
CA ARG A 86 -9.41 4.83 16.96
C ARG A 86 -8.91 3.81 15.94
N GLN A 87 -9.36 2.58 16.08
CA GLN A 87 -9.19 1.55 15.05
C GLN A 87 -10.34 1.65 14.04
N CYS A 88 -10.00 1.60 12.76
CA CYS A 88 -10.96 1.52 11.68
C CYS A 88 -11.34 0.04 11.52
N PRO A 89 -12.63 -0.31 11.64
CA PRO A 89 -13.09 -1.68 11.45
C PRO A 89 -12.97 -2.09 9.97
N GLU A 90 -13.15 -3.39 9.72
CA GLU A 90 -13.30 -3.90 8.35
C GLU A 90 -14.37 -3.12 7.58
N GLY A 91 -14.11 -2.80 6.32
CA GLY A 91 -14.98 -1.94 5.51
C GLY A 91 -14.67 -0.45 5.62
N GLU A 92 -13.89 -0.03 6.61
CA GLU A 92 -13.34 1.32 6.73
C GLU A 92 -11.81 1.30 6.61
N GLY A 93 -11.26 2.38 6.07
CA GLY A 93 -9.82 2.62 6.03
C GLY A 93 -9.47 3.94 6.69
N VAL A 94 -8.22 4.08 7.09
CA VAL A 94 -7.70 5.32 7.66
C VAL A 94 -7.67 6.42 6.61
N LYS A 95 -8.39 7.51 6.88
CA LYS A 95 -8.34 8.75 6.10
C LYS A 95 -7.32 9.74 6.67
N VAL A 96 -7.23 9.84 7.98
CA VAL A 96 -6.24 10.65 8.70
C VAL A 96 -5.63 9.79 9.80
N ARG A 97 -4.31 9.67 9.82
CA ARG A 97 -3.59 8.96 10.87
C ARG A 97 -3.54 9.80 12.14
N ALA A 98 -3.57 9.12 13.30
CA ALA A 98 -3.30 9.76 14.56
C ALA A 98 -1.91 10.43 14.56
N ALA A 99 -1.87 11.70 14.98
CA ALA A 99 -0.65 12.50 15.06
C ALA A 99 -0.87 13.72 15.96
N GLY A 100 0.07 14.01 16.87
CA GLY A 100 -0.11 15.06 17.88
C GLY A 100 -1.43 14.86 18.63
N MET A 101 -2.29 15.89 18.67
CA MET A 101 -3.62 15.82 19.31
C MET A 101 -4.73 15.24 18.44
N ASN A 102 -4.44 14.90 17.18
CA ASN A 102 -5.45 14.38 16.26
C ASN A 102 -5.59 12.87 16.43
N ASN A 103 -6.81 12.40 16.68
CA ASN A 103 -7.15 10.98 16.65
C ASN A 103 -7.28 10.48 15.19
N THR A 104 -7.15 9.17 14.98
CA THR A 104 -7.40 8.53 13.70
C THR A 104 -8.83 8.78 13.22
N ILE A 105 -8.96 9.22 11.97
CA ILE A 105 -10.24 9.39 11.28
C ILE A 105 -10.39 8.29 10.25
N CYS A 106 -11.47 7.52 10.37
CA CYS A 106 -11.82 6.45 9.46
C CYS A 106 -12.83 6.93 8.41
N ALA A 107 -12.76 6.36 7.22
CA ALA A 107 -13.74 6.55 6.16
C ALA A 107 -14.12 5.21 5.54
N PRO A 108 -15.39 5.03 5.10
CA PRO A 108 -15.81 3.85 4.36
C PRO A 108 -14.98 3.66 3.10
N CYS A 109 -14.69 2.42 2.74
CA CYS A 109 -14.02 2.10 1.48
C CYS A 109 -14.95 2.38 0.29
N GLU A 110 -14.47 3.21 -0.64
CA GLU A 110 -15.20 3.55 -1.87
C GLU A 110 -15.17 2.40 -2.89
N GLY A 111 -16.00 2.49 -3.93
CA GLY A 111 -16.12 1.46 -4.96
C GLY A 111 -14.77 1.07 -5.57
N GLY A 112 -14.51 -0.23 -5.65
CA GLY A 112 -13.23 -0.78 -6.12
C GLY A 112 -12.14 -0.85 -5.04
N THR A 113 -12.48 -0.57 -3.78
CA THR A 113 -11.55 -0.69 -2.64
C THR A 113 -12.15 -1.49 -1.49
N TYR A 114 -11.28 -2.01 -0.62
CA TYR A 114 -11.67 -2.80 0.55
C TYR A 114 -10.69 -2.66 1.72
N SER A 115 -11.15 -3.00 2.92
CA SER A 115 -10.32 -3.18 4.12
C SER A 115 -10.78 -4.41 4.88
N ASN A 116 -9.89 -5.38 5.04
CA ASN A 116 -10.14 -6.65 5.72
C ASN A 116 -9.42 -6.76 7.08
N VAL A 117 -9.06 -5.62 7.66
CA VAL A 117 -8.31 -5.53 8.91
C VAL A 117 -8.97 -4.51 9.82
N THR A 118 -8.81 -4.70 11.13
CA THR A 118 -9.18 -3.69 12.13
C THR A 118 -7.91 -3.13 12.76
N ASP A 119 -7.50 -1.93 12.32
CA ASP A 119 -6.30 -1.25 12.83
C ASP A 119 -6.42 0.27 12.70
N SER A 120 -5.43 1.01 13.19
CA SER A 120 -5.42 2.48 13.19
C SER A 120 -4.51 3.12 12.12
N PHE A 121 -3.99 2.33 11.16
CA PHE A 121 -2.99 2.80 10.18
C PHE A 121 -3.22 2.37 8.72
N SER A 122 -3.99 1.31 8.47
CA SER A 122 -4.26 0.77 7.14
C SER A 122 -5.30 1.61 6.40
N VAL A 123 -4.97 1.98 5.17
CA VAL A 123 -5.90 2.61 4.24
C VAL A 123 -6.66 1.55 3.45
N CYS A 124 -7.78 1.92 2.83
CA CYS A 124 -8.48 1.01 1.92
C CYS A 124 -7.56 0.59 0.76
N LYS A 125 -7.50 -0.71 0.51
CA LYS A 125 -6.72 -1.33 -0.57
C LYS A 125 -7.56 -1.40 -1.83
N GLN A 126 -6.93 -1.29 -3.00
CA GLN A 126 -7.61 -1.48 -4.28
C GLN A 126 -7.96 -2.96 -4.46
N HIS A 127 -9.12 -3.24 -5.06
CA HIS A 127 -9.47 -4.59 -5.48
C HIS A 127 -8.49 -5.09 -6.56
N THR A 128 -8.18 -6.38 -6.51
CA THR A 128 -7.43 -7.05 -7.56
C THR A 128 -8.21 -6.99 -8.87
N ARG A 129 -7.61 -6.34 -9.87
CA ARG A 129 -8.17 -6.27 -11.23
C ARG A 129 -7.76 -7.54 -11.99
N SER A 130 -8.75 -8.22 -12.56
CA SER A 130 -8.51 -9.25 -13.58
C SER A 130 -8.84 -8.68 -14.96
N ASP A 131 -8.07 -9.10 -15.97
CA ASP A 131 -8.38 -8.84 -17.39
C ASP A 131 -9.63 -9.60 -17.88
N CYS A 132 -10.19 -10.46 -17.02
CA CYS A 132 -11.32 -11.34 -17.27
C CYS A 132 -12.38 -11.13 -16.17
N VAL A 133 -13.57 -11.71 -16.33
CA VAL A 133 -14.66 -11.61 -15.33
C VAL A 133 -14.21 -12.19 -13.98
N SER A 134 -14.32 -11.41 -12.91
CA SER A 134 -14.09 -11.86 -11.53
C SER A 134 -15.07 -12.98 -11.16
N LYS A 135 -14.58 -14.08 -10.58
CA LYS A 135 -15.43 -15.18 -10.08
C LYS A 135 -16.33 -14.72 -8.93
N THR A 136 -15.79 -13.88 -8.05
CA THR A 136 -16.52 -13.27 -6.94
C THR A 136 -16.23 -11.77 -6.94
N PRO A 137 -17.27 -10.90 -6.98
CA PRO A 137 -17.07 -9.47 -6.90
C PRO A 137 -16.47 -9.10 -5.53
N GLY A 138 -15.56 -8.13 -5.52
CA GLY A 138 -15.05 -7.57 -4.28
C GLY A 138 -16.13 -6.80 -3.52
N THR A 139 -15.99 -6.71 -2.20
CA THR A 139 -16.86 -5.92 -1.31
C THR A 139 -16.03 -4.86 -0.60
N SER A 140 -16.62 -4.04 0.28
CA SER A 140 -15.85 -3.12 1.10
C SER A 140 -14.95 -3.83 2.13
N THR A 141 -15.21 -5.10 2.45
CA THR A 141 -14.42 -5.88 3.42
C THR A 141 -13.53 -6.93 2.76
N THR A 142 -13.79 -7.33 1.52
CA THR A 142 -13.09 -8.44 0.84
C THR A 142 -12.62 -8.07 -0.55
N ASP A 143 -11.49 -8.64 -0.95
CA ASP A 143 -10.98 -8.49 -2.30
C ASP A 143 -11.84 -9.23 -3.35
N ALA A 144 -11.74 -8.82 -4.61
CA ALA A 144 -12.30 -9.53 -5.74
C ALA A 144 -11.48 -10.80 -6.03
N ILE A 145 -12.15 -11.94 -6.17
CA ILE A 145 -11.49 -13.20 -6.49
C ILE A 145 -11.52 -13.38 -8.00
N CYS A 146 -10.33 -13.42 -8.61
CA CYS A 146 -10.18 -13.60 -10.04
C CYS A 146 -10.31 -15.08 -10.43
N GLY A 147 -10.98 -15.33 -11.57
CA GLY A 147 -10.99 -16.65 -12.17
C GLY A 147 -9.65 -17.01 -12.79
N ASP A 148 -9.38 -18.31 -12.88
CA ASP A 148 -8.17 -18.80 -13.52
C ASP A 148 -8.15 -18.40 -15.00
N LEU A 149 -7.01 -17.88 -15.48
CA LEU A 149 -6.81 -17.34 -16.84
C LEU A 149 -7.04 -18.36 -17.97
N ILE A 150 -7.31 -19.62 -17.62
CA ILE A 150 -7.62 -20.72 -18.53
C ILE A 150 -8.82 -20.38 -19.44
N GLY A 151 -9.74 -19.50 -19.00
CA GLY A 151 -10.92 -19.08 -19.76
C GLY A 151 -10.71 -17.94 -20.76
N CYS A 152 -9.58 -17.22 -20.75
CA CYS A 152 -9.34 -16.09 -21.66
C CYS A 152 -8.54 -16.50 -22.92
N ASN A 153 -8.10 -17.75 -22.99
CA ASN A 153 -7.25 -18.29 -24.06
C ASN A 153 -7.97 -19.22 -25.07
N TRP A 154 -9.31 -19.25 -25.13
CA TRP A 154 -10.04 -20.08 -26.11
C TRP A 154 -10.09 -19.47 -27.53
N ILE A 155 -9.76 -18.17 -27.67
CA ILE A 155 -9.80 -17.48 -28.96
C ILE A 155 -8.61 -17.88 -29.86
N LEU A 156 -7.47 -18.29 -29.29
CA LEU A 156 -6.30 -18.71 -30.07
C LEU A 156 -6.40 -20.14 -30.66
N PRO A 157 -6.81 -21.20 -29.92
CA PRO A 157 -6.89 -22.54 -30.50
C PRO A 157 -8.03 -22.67 -31.51
N ALA A 158 -9.22 -22.10 -31.27
CA ALA A 158 -10.37 -22.30 -32.16
C ALA A 158 -10.13 -21.76 -33.59
N GLY A 159 -9.42 -20.63 -33.71
CA GLY A 159 -9.02 -20.05 -35.00
C GLY A 159 -7.97 -20.89 -35.73
N LEU A 160 -6.99 -21.44 -35.01
CA LEU A 160 -5.94 -22.27 -35.58
C LEU A 160 -6.45 -23.63 -36.07
N TRP A 161 -7.32 -24.28 -35.29
CA TRP A 161 -7.90 -25.58 -35.67
C TRP A 161 -8.85 -25.45 -36.86
N SER A 162 -9.66 -24.40 -36.94
CA SER A 162 -10.55 -24.16 -38.08
C SER A 162 -9.79 -23.88 -39.38
N GLY A 163 -8.70 -23.10 -39.32
CA GLY A 163 -7.82 -22.87 -40.46
C GLY A 163 -7.10 -24.14 -40.94
N LEU A 164 -6.61 -24.97 -40.02
CA LEU A 164 -5.93 -26.22 -40.35
C LEU A 164 -6.88 -27.22 -41.01
N VAL A 165 -8.12 -27.33 -40.52
CA VAL A 165 -9.15 -28.19 -41.14
C VAL A 165 -9.52 -27.71 -42.54
N LEU A 166 -9.73 -26.40 -42.74
CA LEU A 166 -10.03 -25.83 -44.06
C LEU A 166 -8.91 -26.08 -45.07
N THR A 167 -7.66 -25.84 -44.67
CA THR A 167 -6.49 -26.07 -45.55
C THR A 167 -6.33 -27.54 -45.92
N ALA A 168 -6.55 -28.47 -44.99
CA ALA A 168 -6.51 -29.90 -45.26
C ALA A 168 -7.59 -30.34 -46.27
N ILE A 169 -8.82 -29.82 -46.13
CA ILE A 169 -9.92 -30.11 -47.07
C ILE A 169 -9.58 -29.60 -48.48
N ILE A 170 -9.04 -28.39 -48.61
CA ILE A 170 -8.64 -27.82 -49.91
C ILE A 170 -7.56 -28.68 -50.57
N LEU A 171 -6.55 -29.11 -49.80
CA LEU A 171 -5.49 -29.99 -50.31
C LEU A 171 -6.04 -31.34 -50.74
N PHE A 172 -6.94 -31.95 -49.96
CA PHE A 172 -7.58 -33.22 -50.31
C PHE A 172 -8.38 -33.10 -51.61
N VAL A 173 -9.21 -32.06 -51.75
CA VAL A 173 -9.95 -31.79 -52.99
C VAL A 173 -9.00 -31.57 -54.16
N PHE A 174 -7.90 -30.84 -53.97
CA PHE A 174 -6.90 -30.61 -55.02
C PHE A 174 -6.16 -31.89 -55.42
N ILE A 175 -5.83 -32.77 -54.47
CA ILE A 175 -5.22 -34.09 -54.72
C ILE A 175 -6.21 -34.97 -55.49
N CYS A 176 -7.47 -35.07 -55.04
CA CYS A 176 -8.52 -35.80 -55.74
C CYS A 176 -8.74 -35.25 -57.17
N TRP A 177 -8.68 -33.93 -57.36
CA TRP A 177 -8.72 -33.30 -58.67
C TRP A 177 -7.50 -33.60 -59.53
N ARG A 178 -6.29 -33.67 -58.95
CA ARG A 178 -5.07 -34.05 -59.68
C ARG A 178 -5.13 -35.52 -60.11
N GLU A 179 -5.61 -36.41 -59.25
CA GLU A 179 -5.78 -37.83 -59.60
C GLU A 179 -6.86 -38.02 -60.68
N LYS A 180 -7.99 -37.30 -60.60
CA LYS A 180 -8.96 -37.27 -61.70
C LYS A 180 -8.38 -36.73 -63.02
N ARG A 181 -7.53 -35.70 -62.97
CA ARG A 181 -6.87 -35.15 -64.18
C ARG A 181 -5.81 -36.08 -64.77
N LYS A 182 -5.09 -36.86 -63.95
CA LYS A 182 -4.16 -37.90 -64.44
C LYS A 182 -4.90 -39.04 -65.14
N SER A 183 -6.09 -39.39 -64.67
CA SER A 183 -6.94 -40.43 -65.27
C SER A 183 -7.60 -39.99 -66.60
N TYR A 184 -7.65 -38.69 -66.88
CA TYR A 184 -8.25 -38.11 -68.08
C TYR A 184 -7.19 -37.76 -69.16
N ARG A 185 -6.25 -38.66 -69.44
CA ARG A 185 -5.47 -38.63 -70.71
C ARG A 185 -6.19 -39.51 -71.74
N PRO A 186 -6.61 -38.98 -72.91
CA PRO A 186 -7.39 -39.76 -73.87
C PRO A 186 -6.50 -40.65 -74.73
N GLY A 187 -6.78 -41.96 -74.74
CA GLY A 187 -6.22 -42.96 -75.65
C GLY A 187 -7.34 -43.52 -76.54
N HIS A 188 -7.15 -43.36 -77.85
CA HIS A 188 -8.12 -43.50 -78.94
C HIS A 188 -8.28 -44.96 -79.43
N ARG A 189 -9.52 -45.32 -79.85
CA ARG A 189 -9.95 -46.19 -80.99
C ARG A 189 -10.75 -47.48 -80.67
N TYR A 190 -12.01 -47.45 -81.16
CA TYR A 190 -12.76 -48.43 -81.99
C TYR A 190 -13.02 -49.85 -81.42
N PHE A 191 -14.19 -50.49 -81.45
CA PHE A 191 -15.41 -50.47 -82.31
C PHE A 191 -16.66 -50.88 -81.47
N PRO A 192 -17.90 -50.65 -81.96
CA PRO A 192 -19.14 -50.77 -81.18
C PRO A 192 -19.97 -52.04 -81.47
N THR A 193 -21.00 -52.22 -80.62
CA THR A 193 -22.28 -52.97 -80.80
C THR A 193 -22.19 -54.51 -80.80
N ARG A 194 -23.03 -55.26 -80.07
CA ARG A 194 -24.51 -55.19 -80.00
C ARG A 194 -25.07 -55.99 -78.79
N CYS A 195 -26.22 -55.57 -78.27
CA CYS A 195 -27.06 -56.24 -77.27
C CYS A 195 -27.80 -57.47 -77.82
N SER A 196 -28.17 -58.44 -76.96
CA SER A 196 -29.57 -58.66 -76.50
C SER A 196 -29.85 -60.07 -75.93
N SER A 197 -30.59 -60.07 -74.80
CA SER A 197 -31.67 -60.97 -74.35
C SER A 197 -31.50 -62.51 -74.31
N VAL A 198 -31.37 -63.01 -73.06
CA VAL A 198 -32.19 -64.02 -72.31
C VAL A 198 -33.45 -64.54 -73.04
N PRO A 199 -33.91 -65.78 -72.79
CA PRO A 199 -34.42 -66.24 -71.47
C PRO A 199 -33.49 -67.15 -70.67
#